data_AF-A0A3A5JBW1-F1
#
_entry.id   AF-A0A3A5JBW1-F1
#
_cell.length_a   1.000
_cell.length_b   1.000
_cell.length_c   1.000
_cell.angle_alpha   90.00
_cell.angle_beta   90.00
_cell.angle_gamma   90.00
#
_symmetry.space_group_name_H-M   'P 1'
#
loop_
_entity.id
_entity.type
_entity.pdbx_description
1 polymer ?
#
loop_
_entity_poly.entity_id
_entity_poly.type
_entity_poly.pdbx_seq_one_letter_code
_entity_poly.pdbx_strand_id
1 'polypeptide(L)' 'MPGGADPLGLAILLVGCALAAWVVYRDASRRDIGYAWQAGVAVGALLFAGLIPGLLALAVYVLVVRR' A
#
# COMPACT_ATOMS: atom_id res chain seq x y z
N MET A 1 20.15 23.00 -2.29
CA MET A 1 19.35 23.28 -1.08
C MET A 1 19.54 22.12 -0.11
N PRO A 2 19.79 22.35 1.19
CA PRO A 2 19.76 21.27 2.17
C PRO A 2 18.28 20.89 2.36
N GLY A 3 17.82 19.96 1.54
CA GLY A 3 16.43 19.48 1.50
C GLY A 3 16.34 18.11 0.84
N GLY A 4 17.43 17.34 0.93
CA GLY A 4 17.42 15.93 0.53
C GLY A 4 16.52 15.18 1.49
N ALA A 5 15.71 14.27 0.96
CA ALA A 5 14.75 13.51 1.75
C ALA A 5 15.44 12.89 2.98
N ASP A 6 14.92 13.21 4.17
CA ASP A 6 15.47 12.74 5.42
C ASP A 6 15.43 11.21 5.42
N PRO A 7 16.54 10.49 5.64
CA PRO A 7 16.55 9.04 5.57
C PRO A 7 15.58 8.41 6.57
N LEU A 8 15.36 9.07 7.72
CA LEU A 8 14.32 8.69 8.69
C LEU A 8 12.91 8.87 8.13
N GLY A 9 12.63 10.00 7.48
CA GLY A 9 11.32 10.25 6.86
C GLY A 9 11.02 9.26 5.74
N LEU A 10 12.03 8.95 4.92
CA LEU A 10 11.93 7.98 3.83
C LEU A 10 11.75 6.56 4.37
N ALA A 11 12.44 6.20 5.46
CA ALA A 11 12.23 4.93 6.16
C ALA A 11 10.81 4.81 6.72
N ILE A 12 10.28 5.86 7.37
CA ILE A 12 8.90 5.89 7.89
C ILE A 12 7.89 5.70 6.75
N LEU A 13 8.09 6.41 5.64
CA LEU A 13 7.24 6.28 4.45
C LEU A 13 7.25 4.85 3.89
N LEU A 14 8.44 4.27 3.71
CA LEU A 14 8.59 2.90 3.20
C LEU A 14 7.96 1.87 4.13
N VAL A 15 8.16 2.01 5.44
CA VAL A 15 7.54 1.12 6.45
C VAL A 15 6.02 1.26 6.40
N GLY A 16 5.49 2.47 6.31
CA GLY A 16 4.05 2.71 6.17
C GLY A 16 3.46 2.05 4.92
N CYS A 17 4.14 2.20 3.77
CA CYS A 17 3.72 1.59 2.51
C CYS A 17 3.79 0.05 2.57
N ALA A 18 4.86 -0.50 3.15
CA ALA A 18 5.04 -1.94 3.31
C ALA A 18 3.99 -2.52 4.27
N LEU A 19 3.67 -1.81 5.36
CA LEU A 19 2.64 -2.24 6.31
C LEU A 19 1.26 -2.26 5.64
N ALA A 20 0.91 -1.23 4.87
CA ALA A 20 -0.34 -1.18 4.12
C ALA A 20 -0.43 -2.33 3.10
N ALA A 21 0.64 -2.55 2.33
CA ALA A 21 0.74 -3.66 1.38
C ALA A 21 0.55 -5.02 2.08
N TRP A 22 1.20 -5.22 3.23
CA TRP A 22 1.11 -6.46 3.99
C TRP A 22 -0.29 -6.70 4.57
N VAL A 23 -0.96 -5.66 5.07
CA VAL A 23 -2.34 -5.76 5.57
C VAL A 23 -3.28 -6.19 4.45
N VAL A 24 -3.18 -5.55 3.28
CA VAL A 24 -4.00 -5.89 2.10
C VAL A 24 -3.70 -7.31 1.63
N TYR A 25 -2.43 -7.67 1.50
CA TYR A 25 -2.02 -9.02 1.13
C TYR A 25 -2.56 -10.07 2.11
N ARG A 26 -2.47 -9.83 3.42
CA ARG A 26 -2.92 -10.76 4.45
C ARG A 26 -4.43 -10.91 4.47
N ASP A 27 -5.18 -9.82 4.28
CA ASP A 27 -6.65 -9.87 4.16
C ASP A 27 -7.07 -10.63 2.89
N ALA A 28 -6.44 -10.33 1.74
CA ALA A 28 -6.75 -10.99 0.47
C ALA A 28 -6.40 -12.48 0.48
N SER A 29 -5.26 -12.85 1.07
CA SER A 29 -4.84 -14.25 1.20
C SER A 29 -5.78 -15.05 2.11
N ARG A 30 -6.32 -14.43 3.17
CA ARG A 30 -7.33 -15.06 4.04
C ARG A 30 -8.67 -15.30 3.35
N ARG A 31 -8.91 -14.63 2.23
CA ARG A 31 -10.13 -14.71 1.42
C ARG A 31 -9.93 -15.53 0.15
N ASP A 32 -8.79 -16.21 0.01
CA ASP A 32 -8.43 -17.03 -1.16
C ASP A 32 -8.46 -16.24 -2.49
N ILE A 33 -8.16 -14.94 -2.43
CA ILE A 33 -8.12 -14.08 -3.63
C ILE A 33 -6.86 -14.41 -4.42
N GLY A 34 -7.03 -14.95 -5.64
CA GLY A 34 -5.90 -15.40 -6.49
C GLY A 34 -4.89 -14.31 -6.87
N TYR A 35 -5.22 -13.04 -6.69
CA TYR A 35 -4.33 -11.90 -6.92
C TYR A 35 -3.96 -11.12 -5.63
N ALA A 36 -3.98 -11.78 -4.48
CA ALA A 36 -3.68 -11.17 -3.18
C ALA A 36 -2.34 -10.42 -3.13
N TRP A 37 -1.30 -10.98 -3.76
CA TRP A 37 0.02 -10.36 -3.84
C TRP A 37 -0.02 -9.06 -4.66
N GLN A 38 -0.66 -9.09 -5.83
CA GLN A 38 -0.79 -7.95 -6.72
C GLN A 38 -1.58 -6.82 -6.05
N ALA A 39 -2.64 -7.15 -5.30
CA ALA A 39 -3.40 -6.17 -4.54
C ALA A 39 -2.56 -5.46 -3.47
N GLY A 40 -1.78 -6.22 -2.69
CA GLY A 40 -0.88 -5.65 -1.68
C GLY A 40 0.19 -4.74 -2.28
N VAL A 41 0.88 -5.22 -3.33
CA VAL A 41 1.93 -4.46 -4.02
C VAL A 41 1.38 -3.20 -4.67
N ALA A 42 0.20 -3.28 -5.31
CA ALA A 42 -0.43 -2.11 -5.94
C ALA A 42 -0.74 -1.01 -4.92
N VAL A 43 -1.33 -1.37 -3.77
CA VAL A 43 -1.63 -0.40 -2.71
C VAL A 43 -0.35 0.21 -2.14
N GLY A 44 0.67 -0.60 -1.84
CA GLY A 44 1.94 -0.11 -1.32
C GLY A 44 2.69 0.80 -2.29
N ALA A 45 2.77 0.41 -3.56
CA ALA A 45 3.43 1.20 -4.60
C ALA A 45 2.71 2.52 -4.87
N LEU A 46 1.37 2.51 -4.88
CA LEU A 46 0.59 3.73 -5.10
C LEU A 46 0.68 4.67 -3.91
N LEU A 47 0.72 4.17 -2.66
CA LEU A 47 0.98 5.01 -1.47
C LEU A 47 2.38 5.64 -1.52
N PHE A 48 3.37 4.90 -1.99
CA PHE A 48 4.73 5.43 -2.16
C PHE A 48 4.80 6.49 -3.26
N ALA A 49 4.10 6.28 -4.37
CA ALA A 49 4.00 7.26 -5.46
C ALA A 49 3.20 8.50 -5.06
N GLY A 50 2.30 8.38 -4.09
CA GLY A 50 1.59 9.50 -3.49
C GLY A 50 0.42 9.07 -2.63
N LEU A 51 0.07 9.90 -1.64
CA LEU A 51 -1.02 9.59 -0.72
C LEU A 51 -2.37 9.41 -1.43
N ILE A 52 -2.72 10.32 -2.36
CA ILE A 52 -4.00 10.29 -3.09
C ILE A 52 -4.15 9.00 -3.92
N PRO A 53 -3.23 8.64 -4.83
CA PRO A 53 -3.35 7.40 -5.59
C PRO A 53 -3.35 6.16 -4.69
N GLY A 54 -2.57 6.15 -3.62
CA GLY A 54 -2.55 5.06 -2.65
C GLY A 54 -3.86 4.87 -1.88
N LEU A 55 -4.49 5.97 -1.43
CA LEU A 55 -5.80 5.94 -0.79
C LEU A 55 -6.90 5.48 -1.75
N LEU A 56 -6.84 5.91 -3.02
CA LEU A 56 -7.76 5.44 -4.05
C LEU A 56 -7.61 3.93 -4.28
N ALA A 57 -6.39 3.41 -4.38
CA ALA A 57 -6.13 1.99 -4.51
C ALA A 57 -6.70 1.18 -3.33
N LEU A 58 -6.48 1.69 -2.11
CA LEU A 58 -7.02 1.08 -0.90
C LEU A 58 -8.55 1.13 -0.87
N ALA A 59 -9.15 2.26 -1.24
CA ALA A 59 -10.60 2.40 -1.32
C ALA A 59 -11.22 1.42 -2.33
N VAL A 60 -10.61 1.27 -3.51
CA VAL A 60 -11.02 0.28 -4.51
C VAL A 60 -10.91 -1.14 -3.95
N TYR A 61 -9.79 -1.48 -3.30
CA TYR A 61 -9.64 -2.79 -2.65
C TYR A 61 -10.75 -3.04 -1.62
N VAL A 62 -11.02 -2.09 -0.72
CA VAL A 62 -12.01 -2.25 0.35
C VAL A 62 -13.45 -2.30 -0.17
N LEU A 63 -13.79 -1.51 -1.19
CA LEU A 63 -15.17 -1.40 -1.68
C LEU A 63 -15.52 -2.42 -2.75
N VAL A 64 -14.54 -2.82 -3.57
CA VAL A 64 -14.78 -3.67 -4.75
C VAL A 64 -14.25 -5.08 -4.52
N VAL A 65 -13.05 -5.23 -3.95
CA VAL A 65 -12.38 -6.53 -3.81
C VAL A 65 -12.73 -7.23 -2.50
N ARG A 66 -12.87 -6.46 -1.42
CA ARG A 66 -13.19 -6.96 -0.06
C ARG A 66 -14.69 -7.19 0.17
N ARG A 67 -15.58 -6.69 -0.68
CA ARG A 67 -17.01 -6.99 -0.58
C ARG A 67 -17.27 -8.46 -0.87
#